data_AF-A0A5Q0LH74-F1
#
_entry.id   AF-A0A5Q0LH74-F1
#
_cell.length_a   1.000
_cell.length_b   1.000
_cell.length_c   1.000
_cell.angle_alpha   90.00
_cell.angle_beta   90.00
_cell.angle_gamma   90.00
#
_symmetry.space_group_name_H-M   'P 1'
#
loop_
_entity.id
_entity.type
_entity.pdbx_description
1 polymer ?
#
loop_
_entity_poly.entity_id
_entity_poly.type
_entity_poly.pdbx_seq_one_letter_code
_entity_poly.pdbx_strand_id
1 'polypeptide(L)'
;MAAIQVVIEVDQLEVSDLELLRAEIAQDAPLMESRALDGDTVVQAVTTLTAATIPIFYQWLSSRVDRNQRTVISRDGERIEQLTRADLEQLIRDLQGEIDDPPDATGNQDGTE
;
A
#
# COMPACT_ATOMS: atom_id res chain seq x y z
N MET A 1 11.87 -13.31 2.91
CA MET A 1 10.93 -12.85 1.86
C MET A 1 10.98 -11.34 1.86
N ALA A 2 11.15 -10.71 0.70
CA ALA A 2 11.09 -9.26 0.61
C ALA A 2 9.68 -8.79 1.00
N ALA A 3 9.62 -7.64 1.67
CA ALA A 3 8.37 -7.06 2.13
C ALA A 3 8.45 -5.55 2.00
N ILE A 4 7.36 -4.93 1.56
CA ILE A 4 7.26 -3.49 1.34
C ILE A 4 6.27 -2.91 2.33
N GLN A 5 6.64 -1.83 3.00
CA GLN A 5 5.73 -1.12 3.88
C GLN A 5 4.99 -0.04 3.11
N VAL A 6 3.67 -0.01 3.21
CA VAL A 6 2.82 1.02 2.62
C VAL A 6 1.89 1.60 3.68
N VAL A 7 1.64 2.90 3.59
CA VAL A 7 0.66 3.60 4.41
C VAL A 7 -0.61 3.77 3.59
N ILE A 8 -1.73 3.33 4.13
CA ILE A 8 -3.04 3.41 3.49
C ILE A 8 -3.87 4.38 4.30
N GLU A 9 -4.38 5.43 3.66
CA GLU A 9 -5.34 6.36 4.27
C GLU A 9 -6.70 6.22 3.59
N VAL A 10 -7.75 6.11 4.41
CA VAL A 10 -9.16 6.10 3.97
C VAL A 10 -9.97 7.07 4.81
N ASP A 11 -11.15 7.46 4.33
CA ASP A 11 -12.10 8.24 5.12
C ASP A 11 -12.63 7.42 6.32
N GLN A 12 -12.89 8.06 7.46
CA GLN A 12 -13.33 7.36 8.69
C GLN A 12 -14.61 6.53 8.50
N LEU A 13 -15.48 6.93 7.58
CA LEU A 13 -16.70 6.18 7.24
C LEU A 13 -16.40 4.78 6.66
N GLU A 14 -15.16 4.55 6.25
CA GLU A 14 -14.70 3.35 5.58
C GLU A 14 -13.71 2.53 6.41
N VAL A 15 -13.58 2.83 7.71
CA VAL A 15 -12.67 2.14 8.62
C VAL A 15 -12.90 0.62 8.64
N SER A 16 -14.15 0.16 8.54
CA SER A 16 -14.47 -1.27 8.53
C SER A 16 -13.90 -2.01 7.31
N ASP A 17 -13.79 -1.32 6.18
CA ASP A 17 -13.21 -1.86 4.94
C ASP A 17 -11.68 -2.01 5.10
N LEU A 18 -11.05 -1.05 5.78
CA LEU A 18 -9.63 -1.11 6.14
C LEU A 18 -9.35 -2.18 7.21
N GLU A 19 -10.25 -2.39 8.16
CA GLU A 19 -10.15 -3.48 9.15
C GLU A 19 -10.23 -4.86 8.51
N LEU A 20 -11.10 -5.05 7.52
CA LEU A 20 -11.18 -6.29 6.74
C LEU A 20 -9.87 -6.56 6.00
N LEU A 21 -9.31 -5.54 5.34
CA LEU A 21 -7.99 -5.65 4.71
C LEU A 21 -6.93 -6.07 5.75
N ARG A 22 -6.88 -5.40 6.92
CA ARG A 22 -5.93 -5.75 7.99
C ARG A 22 -6.06 -7.19 8.46
N ALA A 23 -7.28 -7.69 8.64
CA ALA A 23 -7.50 -9.08 9.04
C ALA A 23 -6.90 -10.09 8.04
N GLU A 24 -6.91 -9.74 6.76
CA GLU A 24 -6.45 -10.58 5.65
C GLU A 24 -4.94 -10.43 5.36
N ILE A 25 -4.37 -9.21 5.46
CA ILE A 25 -2.98 -8.95 5.05
C ILE A 25 -2.03 -8.50 6.16
N ALA A 26 -2.53 -7.94 7.27
CA ALA A 26 -1.68 -7.33 8.29
C ALA A 26 -2.31 -7.40 9.68
N GLN A 27 -2.31 -8.62 10.22
CA GLN A 27 -2.93 -8.99 11.50
C GLN A 27 -2.43 -8.15 12.70
N ASP A 28 -1.32 -7.41 12.57
CA ASP A 28 -0.70 -6.59 13.63
C ASP A 28 -0.51 -5.09 13.31
N ALA A 29 -0.97 -4.58 12.16
CA ALA A 29 -0.71 -3.18 11.76
C ALA A 29 -1.54 -2.15 12.55
N PRO A 30 -1.03 -1.32 13.47
CA PRO A 30 -1.88 -0.41 14.23
C PRO A 30 -2.67 0.55 13.31
N LEU A 31 -3.97 0.72 13.58
CA LEU A 31 -4.78 1.78 12.98
C LEU A 31 -4.54 3.07 13.72
N MET A 32 -4.28 4.13 12.96
CA MET A 32 -4.10 5.48 13.48
C MET A 32 -5.20 6.37 12.93
N GLU A 33 -6.00 6.96 13.82
CA GLU A 33 -6.94 8.00 13.43
C GLU A 33 -6.22 9.34 13.42
N SER A 34 -6.31 10.08 12.32
CA SER A 34 -5.78 11.42 12.19
C SER A 34 -6.89 12.38 11.77
N ARG A 35 -6.94 13.54 12.40
CA ARG A 35 -7.85 14.62 12.00
C ARG A 35 -7.07 15.57 11.09
N ALA A 36 -7.49 15.67 9.84
CA ALA A 36 -6.98 16.66 8.92
C ALA A 36 -7.36 18.07 9.39
N LEU A 37 -6.55 19.07 9.02
CA LEU A 37 -6.79 20.48 9.35
C LEU A 37 -8.12 21.00 8.79
N ASP A 38 -8.63 20.38 7.73
CA ASP A 38 -9.91 20.68 7.08
C ASP A 38 -11.14 20.13 7.84
N GLY A 39 -10.92 19.38 8.93
CA GLY A 39 -11.99 18.82 9.78
C GLY A 39 -12.39 17.38 9.43
N ASP A 40 -11.96 16.86 8.28
CA ASP A 40 -12.13 15.46 7.91
C ASP A 40 -11.27 14.54 8.79
N THR A 41 -11.88 13.44 9.25
CA THR A 41 -11.17 12.39 9.98
C THR A 41 -10.79 11.30 9.00
N VAL A 42 -9.49 11.04 8.90
CA VAL A 42 -8.94 9.96 8.08
C VAL A 42 -8.38 8.88 8.97
N VAL A 43 -8.46 7.64 8.51
CA VAL A 43 -7.89 6.50 9.19
C VAL A 43 -6.72 5.99 8.37
N GLN A 44 -5.59 5.84 9.02
CA GLN A 44 -4.34 5.38 8.44
C GLN A 44 -4.02 3.97 8.96
N ALA A 45 -3.61 3.07 8.07
CA ALA A 45 -3.01 1.79 8.42
C ALA A 45 -1.62 1.71 7.80
N VAL A 46 -0.63 1.31 8.59
CA VAL A 46 0.71 0.98 8.08
C VAL A 46 0.76 -0.52 7.87
N THR A 47 0.71 -0.97 6.61
CA THR A 47 0.66 -2.40 6.27
C THR A 47 1.97 -2.86 5.63
N THR A 48 2.30 -4.13 5.83
CA THR A 48 3.45 -4.77 5.21
C THR A 48 2.96 -5.73 4.13
N LEU A 49 3.30 -5.43 2.88
CA LEU A 49 2.97 -6.23 1.72
C LEU A 49 4.08 -7.23 1.42
N THR A 50 3.68 -8.42 0.99
CA THR A 50 4.55 -9.51 0.53
C THR A 50 3.96 -10.06 -0.76
N ALA A 51 4.72 -10.90 -1.49
CA ALA A 51 4.21 -11.55 -2.71
C ALA A 51 2.86 -12.26 -2.49
N ALA A 52 2.64 -12.84 -1.30
CA ALA A 52 1.41 -13.54 -0.96
C ALA A 52 0.22 -12.59 -0.70
N THR A 53 0.47 -11.38 -0.21
CA THR A 53 -0.58 -10.42 0.14
C THR A 53 -0.89 -9.42 -0.97
N ILE A 54 -0.02 -9.29 -1.98
CA ILE A 54 -0.27 -8.44 -3.16
C ILE A 54 -1.62 -8.73 -3.86
N PRO A 55 -1.99 -10.00 -4.14
CA PRO A 55 -3.26 -10.27 -4.82
C PRO A 55 -4.48 -9.80 -4.02
N ILE A 56 -4.42 -9.93 -2.69
CA ILE A 56 -5.47 -9.49 -1.76
C ILE A 56 -5.55 -7.96 -1.76
N PHE A 57 -4.38 -7.30 -1.66
CA PHE A 57 -4.27 -5.85 -1.70
C PHE A 57 -4.80 -5.27 -3.03
N TYR A 58 -4.46 -5.90 -4.17
CA TYR A 58 -4.98 -5.51 -5.48
C TYR A 58 -6.51 -5.63 -5.56
N GLN A 59 -7.08 -6.76 -5.11
CA GLN A 59 -8.53 -6.95 -5.11
C GLN A 59 -9.25 -5.88 -4.28
N TRP A 60 -8.73 -5.60 -3.08
CA TRP A 60 -9.27 -4.57 -2.21
C TRP A 60 -9.21 -3.19 -2.86
N LEU A 61 -8.04 -2.80 -3.37
CA LEU A 61 -7.83 -1.47 -3.95
C LEU A 61 -8.61 -1.29 -5.26
N SER A 62 -8.73 -2.34 -6.08
CA SER A 62 -9.58 -2.35 -7.28
C SER A 62 -11.04 -2.10 -6.93
N SER A 63 -11.57 -2.76 -5.89
CA SER A 63 -12.96 -2.55 -5.45
C SER A 63 -13.22 -1.10 -5.05
N ARG A 64 -12.24 -0.44 -4.43
CA ARG A 64 -12.35 0.98 -4.03
C ARG A 64 -12.31 1.91 -5.24
N VAL A 65 -11.40 1.66 -6.18
CA VAL A 65 -11.33 2.40 -7.45
C VAL A 65 -12.64 2.27 -8.23
N ASP A 66 -13.17 1.05 -8.37
CA ASP A 66 -14.43 0.81 -9.09
C ASP A 66 -15.64 1.50 -8.42
N ARG A 67 -15.58 1.75 -7.10
CA ARG A 67 -16.59 2.48 -6.32
C ARG A 67 -16.33 3.98 -6.21
N ASN A 68 -15.27 4.50 -6.82
CA ASN A 68 -14.78 5.88 -6.64
C ASN A 68 -14.58 6.27 -5.17
N GLN A 69 -14.16 5.31 -4.34
CA GLN A 69 -13.85 5.54 -2.94
C GLN A 69 -12.45 6.14 -2.81
N ARG A 70 -12.35 7.28 -2.12
CA ARG A 70 -11.08 7.95 -1.91
C ARG A 70 -10.15 7.03 -1.13
N THR A 71 -8.94 6.87 -1.64
CA THR A 71 -7.90 6.07 -0.99
C THR A 71 -6.58 6.75 -1.28
N VAL A 72 -5.83 7.06 -0.23
CA VAL A 72 -4.49 7.58 -0.36
C VAL A 72 -3.51 6.47 -0.05
N ILE A 73 -2.59 6.20 -0.96
CA ILE A 73 -1.49 5.25 -0.73
C ILE A 73 -0.21 6.07 -0.63
N SER A 74 0.53 5.91 0.47
CA SER A 74 1.85 6.52 0.63
C SER A 74 2.93 5.47 0.83
N ARG A 75 4.06 5.65 0.15
CA ARG A 75 5.16 4.70 0.12
C ARG A 75 6.46 5.42 -0.24
N ASP A 76 7.54 5.17 0.50
CA ASP A 76 8.87 5.73 0.22
C ASP A 76 8.89 7.27 0.02
N GLY A 77 7.95 7.98 0.66
CA GLY A 77 7.78 9.43 0.54
C GLY A 77 6.91 9.89 -0.64
N GLU A 78 6.51 8.99 -1.53
CA GLU A 78 5.52 9.24 -2.56
C GLU A 78 4.09 9.06 -2.01
N ARG A 79 3.15 9.88 -2.46
CA ARG A 79 1.75 9.90 -2.03
C ARG A 79 0.83 9.96 -3.25
N ILE A 80 -0.06 8.98 -3.36
CA ILE A 80 -1.02 8.85 -4.48
C ILE A 80 -2.42 9.07 -3.92
N GLU A 81 -3.08 10.19 -4.28
CA GLU A 81 -4.35 10.60 -3.66
C GLU A 81 -5.61 10.30 -4.49
N GLN A 82 -5.44 10.14 -5.80
CA GLN A 82 -6.52 9.82 -6.74
C GLN A 82 -6.11 8.63 -7.59
N LEU A 83 -6.29 7.44 -7.02
CA LEU A 83 -5.89 6.21 -7.67
C LEU A 83 -6.82 5.92 -8.85
N THR A 84 -6.34 6.06 -10.09
CA THR A 84 -7.06 5.55 -11.26
C THR A 84 -6.78 4.06 -11.47
N ARG A 85 -7.51 3.42 -12.39
CA ARG A 85 -7.23 2.03 -12.76
C ARG A 85 -5.82 1.85 -13.35
N ALA A 86 -5.33 2.85 -14.08
CA ALA A 86 -3.97 2.82 -14.63
C ALA A 86 -2.93 2.95 -13.51
N ASP A 87 -3.16 3.85 -12.54
CA ASP A 87 -2.28 4.02 -11.38
C ASP A 87 -2.25 2.76 -10.51
N LEU A 88 -3.40 2.11 -10.33
CA LEU A 88 -3.49 0.82 -9.64
C LEU A 88 -2.62 -0.25 -10.30
N GLU A 89 -2.76 -0.43 -11.61
CA GLU A 89 -1.97 -1.44 -12.33
C GLU A 89 -0.48 -1.14 -12.28
N GLN A 90 -0.10 0.14 -12.35
CA GLN A 90 1.28 0.56 -12.22
C GLN A 90 1.82 0.29 -10.81
N LEU A 91 1.10 0.73 -9.78
CA LEU A 91 1.44 0.51 -8.38
C LEU A 91 1.67 -0.98 -8.06
N ILE A 92 0.78 -1.87 -8.53
CA ILE A 92 0.94 -3.31 -8.29
C ILE A 92 2.16 -3.87 -9.02
N ARG A 93 2.42 -3.45 -10.27
CA ARG A 93 3.62 -3.88 -10.99
C ARG A 93 4.90 -3.45 -10.26
N ASP A 94 4.94 -2.23 -9.75
CA ASP A 94 6.10 -1.72 -9.02
C ASP A 94 6.29 -2.47 -7.70
N LEU A 95 5.22 -2.67 -6.92
CA LEU A 95 5.25 -3.47 -5.69
C LEU A 95 5.70 -4.93 -5.93
N GLN A 96 5.26 -5.55 -7.02
CA GLN A 96 5.69 -6.90 -7.40
C GLN A 96 7.17 -6.90 -7.79
N GLY A 97 7.58 -5.98 -8.66
CA GLY A 97 8.96 -5.87 -9.12
C GLY A 97 9.96 -5.76 -7.98
N GLU A 98 9.62 -4.99 -6.94
CA GLU A 98 10.52 -4.78 -5.80
C GLU A 98 10.48 -5.89 -4.75
N ILE A 99 9.41 -6.68 -4.72
CA ILE A 99 9.37 -7.91 -3.91
C ILE A 99 10.14 -9.04 -4.59
N ASP A 100 10.07 -9.15 -5.91
CA ASP A 100 10.78 -10.17 -6.68
C ASP A 100 12.27 -9.83 -6.88
N ASP A 101 12.62 -8.55 -7.03
CA ASP A 101 13.99 -8.03 -7.17
C ASP A 101 14.25 -6.96 -6.10
N PRO A 102 14.49 -7.36 -4.84
CA PRO A 102 14.88 -6.39 -3.82
C PRO A 102 16.21 -5.74 -4.24
N PRO A 103 16.42 -4.42 -4.01
CA PRO A 103 17.57 -3.65 -4.51
C PRO A 103 18.97 -4.06 -3.97
N ASP A 104 19.14 -5.27 -3.46
CA ASP A 104 20.39 -5.84 -2.92
C ASP A 104 21.09 -6.83 -3.88
N ALA A 105 20.78 -6.78 -5.19
CA ALA A 105 21.43 -7.61 -6.21
C ALA A 105 22.42 -6.86 -7.11
N THR A 106 22.74 -5.60 -6.83
CA THR A 106 23.90 -4.95 -7.48
C THR A 106 25.15 -5.36 -6.72
N GLY A 107 25.64 -6.55 -7.05
CA GLY A 107 26.89 -7.07 -6.53
C GLY A 107 28.03 -6.08 -6.72
N ASN A 108 28.91 -6.06 -5.73
CA ASN A 108 30.30 -5.65 -5.89
C ASN A 108 30.86 -6.22 -7.22
N GLN A 109 30.93 -5.41 -8.26
CA GLN A 109 31.94 -5.58 -9.30
C GLN A 109 33.19 -4.79 -8.88
N ASP A 110 33.75 -5.15 -7.72
CA ASP A 110 35.17 -4.91 -7.44
C ASP A 110 35.90 -6.17 -7.91
N GLY A 111 36.05 -6.26 -9.23
CA GLY A 111 36.83 -7.28 -9.92
C GLY A 111 38.09 -6.62 -10.45
N THR A 112 39.12 -6.62 -9.61
CA THR A 112 40.51 -6.40 -9.99
C THR A 112 40.88 -7.34 -11.15
N GLU A 113 41.47 -6.83 -12.22
CA GLU A 113 42.59 -7.42 -12.99
C GLU A 113 43.08 -6.46 -14.09
#